data_AF-A0AAE8FVA2-F1
#
_entry.id   AF-A0AAE8FVA2-F1
#
_cell.length_a   1.000
_cell.length_b   1.000
_cell.length_c   1.000
_cell.angle_alpha   90.00
_cell.angle_beta   90.00
_cell.angle_gamma   90.00
#
_symmetry.space_group_name_H-M   'P 1'
#
loop_
_entity.id
_entity.type
_entity.pdbx_description
1 polymer ?
#
loop_
_entity_poly.entity_id
_entity_poly.type
_entity_poly.pdbx_seq_one_letter_code
_entity_poly.pdbx_strand_id
1 'polypeptide(L)'
;MNYSDAVIEYYRKGYRRIFDNFLFSFEIYAADRLMLLRLCKSSLNELNRLNEKSLKQDKIVTTHLMRPYQRIIEKEHWKIERS
;
A
#
# COMPACT_ATOMS: atom_id res chain seq x y z
N MET A 1 2.41 -14.79 -21.88
CA MET A 1 1.57 -13.59 -21.88
C MET A 1 2.49 -12.37 -21.82
N ASN A 2 2.67 -11.66 -22.92
CA ASN A 2 3.30 -10.33 -22.90
C ASN A 2 2.21 -9.35 -22.47
N TYR A 3 2.11 -9.09 -21.17
CA TYR A 3 1.31 -7.97 -20.70
C TYR A 3 1.94 -6.69 -21.24
N SER A 4 1.12 -5.72 -21.68
CA SER A 4 1.70 -4.46 -22.11
C SER A 4 2.36 -3.80 -20.90
N ASP A 5 3.59 -3.32 -21.07
CA ASP A 5 4.36 -2.65 -20.01
C ASP A 5 3.56 -1.52 -19.35
N ALA A 6 2.60 -0.94 -20.08
CA ALA A 6 1.69 0.07 -19.57
C ALA A 6 0.78 -0.43 -18.44
N VAL A 7 0.32 -1.69 -18.48
CA VAL A 7 -0.53 -2.26 -17.42
C VAL A 7 0.30 -2.50 -16.15
N ILE A 8 1.52 -3.03 -16.29
CA ILE A 8 2.43 -3.21 -15.15
C ILE A 8 2.79 -1.85 -14.54
N GLU A 9 3.07 -0.85 -15.37
CA GLU A 9 3.40 0.50 -14.93
C GLU A 9 2.22 1.19 -14.24
N TYR A 10 0.98 0.95 -14.68
CA TYR A 10 -0.23 1.41 -13.99
C TYR A 10 -0.27 0.92 -12.54
N TYR A 11 -0.04 -0.38 -12.31
CA TYR A 11 -0.02 -0.96 -10.96
C TYR A 11 1.14 -0.44 -10.13
N ARG A 12 2.34 -0.35 -10.71
CA ARG A 12 3.52 0.22 -10.04
C ARG A 12 3.26 1.64 -9.54
N LYS A 13 2.70 2.51 -10.38
CA LYS A 13 2.31 3.88 -10.01
C LYS A 13 1.20 3.91 -8.97
N GLY A 14 0.22 3.00 -9.07
CA GLY A 14 -0.85 2.87 -8.09
C GLY A 14 -0.34 2.54 -6.69
N TYR A 15 0.53 1.54 -6.56
CA TYR A 15 1.14 1.20 -5.26
C TYR A 15 1.98 2.34 -4.69
N ARG A 16 2.79 3.00 -5.53
CA ARG A 16 3.56 4.16 -5.11
C ARG A 16 2.67 5.28 -4.58
N ARG A 17 1.57 5.59 -5.28
CA ARG A 17 0.63 6.64 -4.85
C ARG A 17 0.00 6.33 -3.50
N ILE A 18 -0.42 5.09 -3.26
CA ILE A 18 -0.96 4.66 -1.96
C ILE A 18 0.08 4.89 -0.86
N PHE A 19 1.34 4.54 -1.13
CA PHE A 19 2.42 4.73 -0.18
C PHE A 19 2.77 6.21 0.06
N ASP A 20 2.81 7.03 -0.99
CA ASP A 20 3.06 8.47 -0.86
C ASP A 20 1.96 9.14 -0.02
N ASN A 21 0.69 8.74 -0.21
CA ASN A 21 -0.44 9.19 0.62
C ASN A 21 -0.31 8.75 2.08
N PHE A 22 0.17 7.52 2.31
CA PHE A 22 0.47 7.02 3.65
C PHE A 22 1.52 7.91 4.32
N LEU A 23 2.65 8.18 3.67
CA LEU A 23 3.72 9.00 4.24
C LEU A 23 3.23 10.40 4.61
N PHE A 24 2.54 11.07 3.68
CA PHE A 24 1.97 12.39 3.92
C PHE A 24 1.01 12.41 5.13
N SER A 25 0.08 11.45 5.18
CA SER A 25 -0.88 11.37 6.28
C SER A 25 -0.23 10.97 7.61
N PHE A 26 0.85 10.20 7.56
CA PHE A 26 1.58 9.75 8.74
C PHE A 26 2.23 10.95 9.46
N GLU A 27 2.78 11.89 8.70
CA GLU A 27 3.32 13.14 9.24
C GLU A 27 2.22 14.00 9.88
N ILE A 28 1.05 14.09 9.26
CA ILE A 28 -0.10 14.86 9.79
C ILE A 28 -0.58 14.28 11.12
N TYR A 29 -0.67 12.95 11.24
CA TYR A 29 -1.19 12.29 12.42
C TYR A 29 -0.13 11.94 13.47
N ALA A 30 1.08 12.51 13.41
CA ALA A 30 2.20 12.12 14.27
C ALA A 30 1.89 12.14 15.78
N ALA A 31 0.98 13.01 16.23
CA ALA A 31 0.55 13.11 17.63
C ALA A 31 -0.72 12.31 17.98
N ASP A 32 -1.39 11.69 17.00
CA ASP A 32 -2.62 10.93 17.20
C ASP A 32 -2.41 9.45 16.88
N ARG A 33 -2.11 8.68 17.95
CA ARG A 33 -1.87 7.23 17.88
C ARG A 33 -3.03 6.46 17.24
N LEU A 34 -4.27 6.82 17.56
CA LEU A 34 -5.43 6.10 17.05
C LEU A 34 -5.57 6.32 15.54
N MET A 35 -5.33 7.55 15.08
CA MET A 35 -5.33 7.89 13.66
C MET A 35 -4.20 7.22 12.90
N LEU A 36 -2.99 7.13 13.48
CA LEU A 36 -1.87 6.39 12.87
C LEU A 36 -2.19 4.89 12.69
N LEU A 37 -2.78 4.24 13.68
CA LEU A 37 -3.20 2.83 13.55
C LEU A 37 -4.26 2.63 12.45
N ARG A 38 -5.24 3.54 12.39
CA ARG A 38 -6.27 3.53 11.33
C ARG A 38 -5.67 3.78 9.95
N LEU A 39 -4.71 4.70 9.85
CA LEU A 39 -3.98 5.01 8.61
C LEU A 39 -3.21 3.79 8.10
N CYS A 40 -2.47 3.11 8.98
CA CYS A 40 -1.76 1.87 8.61
C CYS A 40 -2.74 0.81 8.09
N LYS A 41 -3.83 0.53 8.82
CA LYS A 41 -4.82 -0.49 8.41
C LYS A 41 -5.49 -0.15 7.08
N SER A 42 -5.91 1.11 6.90
CA SER A 42 -6.54 1.55 5.65
C SER A 42 -5.58 1.47 4.46
N SER A 43 -4.34 1.91 4.62
CA SER A 43 -3.31 1.85 3.56
C SER A 43 -2.99 0.40 3.16
N LEU A 44 -2.88 -0.51 4.13
CA LEU A 44 -2.71 -1.95 3.84
C LEU A 44 -3.90 -2.53 3.07
N ASN A 45 -5.12 -2.13 3.44
CA ASN A 45 -6.32 -2.54 2.72
C ASN A 45 -6.35 -2.01 1.29
N GLU A 46 -5.91 -0.77 1.04
CA GLU A 46 -5.81 -0.21 -0.31
C GLU A 46 -4.79 -0.95 -1.17
N LEU A 47 -3.61 -1.27 -0.62
CA LEU A 47 -2.61 -2.09 -1.29
C LEU A 47 -3.21 -3.45 -1.70
N ASN A 48 -3.86 -4.15 -0.77
CA ASN A 48 -4.49 -5.45 -1.04
C ASN A 48 -5.61 -5.34 -2.09
N ARG A 49 -6.46 -4.32 -2.02
CA ARG A 49 -7.51 -4.08 -3.02
C ARG A 49 -6.94 -3.88 -4.42
N LEU A 50 -5.83 -3.13 -4.53
CA LEU A 50 -5.18 -2.92 -5.83
C LEU A 50 -4.56 -4.22 -6.38
N ASN A 51 -3.97 -5.04 -5.53
CA ASN A 51 -3.44 -6.36 -5.91
C ASN A 51 -4.56 -7.34 -6.32
N GLU A 52 -5.67 -7.35 -5.59
CA GLU A 52 -6.84 -8.14 -5.98
C GLU A 52 -7.41 -7.68 -7.32
N LYS A 53 -7.45 -6.37 -7.56
CA LYS A 53 -7.87 -5.81 -8.86
C LYS A 53 -6.98 -6.31 -9.98
N SER A 54 -5.66 -6.31 -9.80
CA SER A 54 -4.71 -6.80 -10.82
C SER A 54 -4.93 -8.27 -11.18
N LEU A 55 -5.24 -9.10 -10.18
CA LEU A 55 -5.54 -10.50 -10.38
C LEU A 55 -6.92 -10.72 -11.01
N LYS A 56 -7.94 -10.00 -10.57
CA LYS A 56 -9.32 -10.20 -11.03
C LYS A 56 -9.53 -9.69 -12.45
N GLN A 57 -9.06 -8.48 -12.75
CA GLN A 57 -9.34 -7.78 -14.00
C GLN A 57 -8.29 -8.11 -15.07
N ASP A 58 -7.01 -7.87 -14.77
CA ASP A 58 -5.95 -7.97 -15.78
C ASP A 58 -5.24 -9.33 -15.79
N LYS A 59 -5.57 -10.21 -14.84
CA LYS A 59 -4.94 -11.54 -14.65
C LYS A 59 -3.42 -11.45 -14.45
N ILE A 60 -2.95 -10.39 -13.78
CA ILE A 60 -1.53 -10.14 -13.50
C ILE A 60 -1.25 -10.26 -12.00
N VAL A 61 -0.19 -10.99 -11.66
CA VAL A 61 0.36 -11.05 -10.31
C VAL A 61 1.26 -9.84 -10.06
N THR A 62 0.81 -8.91 -9.23
CA THR A 62 1.57 -7.69 -8.92
C THR A 62 2.07 -7.62 -7.47
N THR A 63 1.96 -8.72 -6.72
CA THR A 63 2.38 -8.83 -5.31
C THR A 63 3.80 -8.33 -5.08
N HIS A 64 4.73 -8.65 -5.98
CA HIS A 64 6.14 -8.23 -5.86
C HIS A 64 6.33 -6.70 -5.91
N LEU A 65 5.45 -5.97 -6.61
CA LEU A 65 5.46 -4.50 -6.66
C LEU A 65 4.91 -3.88 -5.37
N MET A 66 3.94 -4.56 -4.74
CA MET A 66 3.27 -4.11 -3.52
C MET A 66 4.12 -4.33 -2.26
N ARG A 67 4.84 -5.46 -2.19
CA ARG A 67 5.51 -5.96 -0.98
C ARG A 67 6.45 -4.95 -0.28
N PRO A 68 7.26 -4.15 -0.99
CA PRO A 68 8.12 -3.17 -0.33
C PRO A 68 7.34 -2.17 0.53
N TYR A 69 6.24 -1.65 0.00
CA TYR A 69 5.38 -0.68 0.70
C TYR A 69 4.62 -1.33 1.86
N GLN A 70 4.07 -2.52 1.62
CA GLN A 70 3.36 -3.29 2.64
C GLN A 70 4.23 -3.50 3.89
N ARG A 71 5.48 -3.95 3.72
CA ARG A 71 6.39 -4.23 4.83
C ARG A 71 6.71 -3.00 5.67
N ILE A 72 6.84 -1.84 5.05
CA ILE A 72 7.09 -0.58 5.76
C ILE A 72 5.87 -0.22 6.62
N ILE A 73 4.67 -0.25 6.03
CA ILE A 73 3.43 0.08 6.75
C ILE A 73 3.17 -0.91 7.91
N GLU A 74 3.39 -2.21 7.69
CA GLU A 74 3.27 -3.24 8.74
C GLU A 74 4.26 -3.00 9.89
N LYS A 75 5.50 -2.61 9.57
CA LYS A 75 6.51 -2.29 10.57
C LYS A 75 6.11 -1.07 11.40
N GLU A 76 5.60 -0.02 10.78
CA GLU A 76 5.13 1.17 11.51
C GLU A 76 3.90 0.85 12.36
N HIS A 77 2.92 0.11 11.83
CA HIS A 77 1.77 -0.35 12.60
C HIS A 77 2.19 -1.09 13.88
N TRP A 78 3.12 -2.03 13.74
CA TRP A 78 3.63 -2.83 14.85
C TRP A 78 4.35 -1.99 15.92
N LYS A 79 5.12 -0.98 15.50
CA LYS A 79 5.76 -0.05 16.44
C LYS A 79 4.72 0.74 17.23
N ILE A 80 3.70 1.26 16.55
CA ILE A 80 2.64 2.07 17.17
C ILE A 80 1.80 1.24 18.14
N GLU A 81 1.51 -0.02 17.83
CA GLU A 81 0.79 -0.92 18.74
C GLU A 81 1.55 -1.21 20.03
N ARG A 82 2.89 -1.11 20.01
CA ARG A 82 3.78 -1.43 21.13
C ARG A 82 4.33 -0.23 21.90
N SER A 83 4.23 0.97 21.34
CA SER A 83 4.38 2.24 22.07
C SER A 83 3.14 2.51 22.90
#